data_AF-A0A066RTB1-F1
#
_entry.id   AF-A0A066RTB1-F1
#
_cell.length_a   1.000
_cell.length_b   1.000
_cell.length_c   1.000
_cell.angle_alpha   90.00
_cell.angle_beta   90.00
_cell.angle_gamma   90.00
#
_symmetry.space_group_name_H-M   'P 1'
#
loop_
_entity.id
_entity.type
_entity.pdbx_description
1 polymer ?
#
loop_
_entity_poly.entity_id
_entity_poly.type
_entity_poly.pdbx_seq_one_letter_code
_entity_poly.pdbx_strand_id
1 'polypeptide(L)'
;MSKFKQIYQPALDSVDWQMAAALTPAQAGLESWLHEQGSLSRRFARYCHQFSVRLLGQHPLRAQALKPGERQMLGDVDCLERCVLLEGDGVPWVFARTLIPLPTLTGDEHDLAQLGDLPLGYRVFTDQSARRDALQLAQTSLEGKRLWARRSRLWVKEKPMLVAELFLAPAPVYHDGSEQVSPLNHLSVVHHQKPATGFEQK
;
A
#
# COMPACT_ATOMS: atom_id res chain seq x y z
N MET A 1 -16.50 10.26 4.64
CA MET A 1 -15.18 9.58 4.78
C MET A 1 -15.34 8.14 4.29
N SER A 2 -14.42 7.63 3.47
CA SER A 2 -14.54 6.26 2.91
C SER A 2 -14.52 5.18 4.00
N LYS A 3 -15.32 4.11 3.82
CA LYS A 3 -15.37 2.94 4.73
C LYS A 3 -13.99 2.33 4.95
N PHE A 4 -13.16 2.24 3.91
CA PHE A 4 -11.80 1.72 4.02
C PHE A 4 -10.92 2.57 4.93
N LYS A 5 -11.04 3.91 4.85
CA LYS A 5 -10.28 4.82 5.73
C LYS A 5 -10.70 4.61 7.19
N GLN A 6 -12.00 4.45 7.46
CA GLN A 6 -12.50 4.20 8.83
C GLN A 6 -11.99 2.88 9.42
N ILE A 7 -11.73 1.87 8.60
CA ILE A 7 -11.23 0.56 9.04
C ILE A 7 -9.71 0.59 9.24
N TYR A 8 -8.95 1.09 8.26
CA TYR A 8 -7.50 0.92 8.24
C TYR A 8 -6.72 2.07 8.88
N GLN A 9 -7.26 3.29 8.88
CA GLN A 9 -6.59 4.44 9.50
C GLN A 9 -6.37 4.22 11.01
N PRO A 10 -7.37 3.78 11.81
CA PRO A 10 -7.15 3.54 13.23
C PRO A 10 -6.09 2.47 13.51
N ALA A 11 -6.06 1.40 12.70
CA ALA A 11 -5.06 0.34 12.81
C ALA A 11 -3.65 0.87 12.55
N LEU A 12 -3.46 1.71 11.54
CA LEU A 12 -2.17 2.37 11.26
C LEU A 12 -1.81 3.41 12.34
N ASP A 13 -2.83 4.02 12.95
CA ASP A 13 -2.68 5.08 13.93
C ASP A 13 -2.25 4.60 15.31
N SER A 14 -2.60 3.35 15.66
CA SER A 14 -2.32 2.75 16.96
C SER A 14 -1.10 1.83 16.98
N VAL A 15 -0.39 1.67 15.86
CA VAL A 15 0.79 0.80 15.83
C VAL A 15 1.97 1.39 16.59
N ASP A 16 2.77 0.51 17.17
CA ASP A 16 4.05 0.87 17.76
C ASP A 16 5.15 0.83 16.68
N TRP A 17 5.67 2.01 16.33
CA TRP A 17 6.67 2.16 15.27
C TRP A 17 8.07 1.95 15.80
N GLN A 18 8.77 0.94 15.26
CA GLN A 18 10.14 0.62 15.63
C GLN A 18 11.07 0.80 14.44
N MET A 19 12.34 1.13 14.69
CA MET A 19 13.35 1.18 13.61
C MET A 19 13.43 -0.18 12.91
N ALA A 20 13.55 -0.20 11.59
CA ALA A 20 13.57 -1.45 10.84
C ALA A 20 14.68 -2.41 11.31
N ALA A 21 15.84 -1.89 11.72
CA ALA A 21 16.95 -2.70 12.26
C ALA A 21 16.61 -3.42 13.58
N ALA A 22 15.55 -3.01 14.29
CA ALA A 22 15.11 -3.65 15.54
C ALA A 22 14.12 -4.80 15.32
N LEU A 23 13.59 -4.97 14.10
CA LEU A 23 12.61 -5.98 13.77
C LEU A 23 13.10 -6.84 12.62
N THR A 24 13.27 -8.15 12.87
CA THR A 24 13.56 -9.13 11.82
C THR A 24 12.27 -9.87 11.46
N PRO A 25 11.71 -9.69 10.26
CA PRO A 25 10.54 -10.46 9.82
C PRO A 25 10.93 -11.94 9.69
N ALA A 26 10.21 -12.83 10.39
CA ALA A 26 10.53 -14.26 10.39
C ALA A 26 10.14 -14.97 9.08
N GLN A 27 9.28 -14.37 8.25
CA GLN A 27 8.79 -14.98 7.01
C GLN A 27 9.71 -14.65 5.83
N ALA A 28 10.07 -15.67 5.05
CA ALA A 28 10.85 -15.52 3.83
C ALA A 28 10.13 -14.59 2.83
N GLY A 29 10.88 -13.74 2.13
CA GLY A 29 10.32 -12.84 1.11
C GLY A 29 9.65 -11.57 1.67
N LEU A 30 9.03 -11.61 2.86
CA LEU A 30 8.40 -10.47 3.51
C LEU A 30 9.38 -9.32 3.76
N GLU A 31 10.60 -9.63 4.21
CA GLU A 31 11.64 -8.63 4.45
C GLU A 31 11.92 -7.79 3.20
N SER A 32 12.01 -8.43 2.04
CA SER A 32 12.25 -7.72 0.77
C SER A 32 11.15 -6.71 0.43
N TRP A 33 9.89 -6.98 0.82
CA TRP A 33 8.77 -6.04 0.63
C TRP A 33 8.81 -4.90 1.65
N LEU A 34 9.09 -5.20 2.92
CA LEU A 34 9.15 -4.21 3.98
C LEU A 34 10.30 -3.22 3.76
N HIS A 35 11.45 -3.71 3.26
CA HIS A 35 12.64 -2.91 2.98
C HIS A 35 12.71 -2.36 1.55
N GLU A 36 11.67 -2.54 0.73
CA GLU A 36 11.62 -2.05 -0.65
C GLU A 36 11.85 -0.52 -0.69
N GLN A 37 12.96 -0.10 -1.31
CA GLN A 37 13.32 1.31 -1.43
C GLN A 37 12.65 1.98 -2.64
N GLY A 38 12.28 1.20 -3.66
CA GLY A 38 11.62 1.68 -4.86
C GLY A 38 10.11 1.85 -4.72
N SER A 39 9.43 1.88 -5.86
CA SER A 39 7.97 2.03 -5.93
C SER A 39 7.26 0.71 -5.65
N LEU A 40 6.53 0.61 -4.53
CA LEU A 40 5.62 -0.50 -4.29
C LEU A 40 4.62 -0.68 -5.43
N SER A 41 4.10 0.40 -6.01
CA SER A 41 3.18 0.33 -7.15
C SER A 41 3.80 -0.41 -8.35
N ARG A 42 5.05 -0.08 -8.71
CA ARG A 42 5.77 -0.78 -9.79
C ARG A 42 6.00 -2.25 -9.45
N ARG A 43 6.27 -2.56 -8.19
CA ARG A 43 6.48 -3.94 -7.74
C ARG A 43 5.18 -4.74 -7.76
N PHE A 44 4.09 -4.21 -7.19
CA PHE A 44 2.78 -4.85 -7.16
C PHE A 44 2.17 -5.04 -8.56
N ALA A 45 2.41 -4.13 -9.50
CA ALA A 45 1.97 -4.28 -10.88
C ALA A 45 2.51 -5.54 -11.58
N ARG A 46 3.53 -6.21 -11.02
CA ARG A 46 4.04 -7.50 -11.53
C ARG A 46 3.24 -8.71 -11.05
N TYR A 47 2.30 -8.53 -10.13
CA TYR A 47 1.54 -9.60 -9.46
C TYR A 47 0.04 -9.58 -9.79
N CYS A 48 -0.40 -8.71 -10.70
CA CYS A 48 -1.79 -8.59 -11.15
C CYS A 48 -1.84 -8.25 -12.65
N HIS A 49 -3.02 -8.41 -13.26
CA HIS A 49 -3.26 -7.93 -14.62
C HIS A 49 -3.53 -6.43 -14.63
N GLN A 50 -4.27 -5.93 -13.64
CA GLN A 50 -4.64 -4.54 -13.51
C GLN A 50 -4.27 -4.01 -12.13
N PHE A 51 -3.25 -3.16 -12.09
CA PHE A 51 -2.91 -2.38 -10.90
C PHE A 51 -3.65 -1.03 -10.92
N SER A 52 -4.25 -0.65 -9.80
CA SER A 52 -4.90 0.65 -9.64
C SER A 52 -4.61 1.28 -8.29
N VAL A 53 -4.72 2.61 -8.23
CA VAL A 53 -4.73 3.38 -6.99
C VAL A 53 -6.10 4.01 -6.84
N ARG A 54 -6.69 3.88 -5.65
CA ARG A 54 -7.99 4.47 -5.34
C ARG A 54 -7.84 5.51 -4.24
N LEU A 55 -8.15 6.76 -4.54
CA LEU A 55 -8.15 7.86 -3.57
C LEU A 55 -9.30 7.70 -2.58
N LEU A 56 -8.96 7.54 -1.31
CA LEU A 56 -9.93 7.46 -0.22
C LEU A 56 -10.24 8.83 0.39
N GLY A 57 -9.33 9.78 0.23
CA GLY A 57 -9.49 11.16 0.65
C GLY A 57 -8.18 11.93 0.59
N GLN A 58 -8.32 13.24 0.41
CA GLN A 58 -7.22 14.19 0.47
C GLN A 58 -7.70 15.44 1.18
N HIS A 59 -6.99 15.88 2.21
CA HIS A 59 -7.39 17.06 2.98
C HIS A 59 -6.21 17.75 3.67
N PRO A 60 -6.32 19.06 3.95
CA PRO A 60 -5.38 19.74 4.82
C PRO A 60 -5.33 19.09 6.21
N LEU A 61 -4.16 19.09 6.81
CA LEU A 61 -3.89 18.63 8.17
C LEU A 61 -3.01 19.67 8.85
N ARG A 62 -3.47 20.19 9.99
CA ARG A 62 -2.71 21.18 10.75
C ARG A 62 -1.54 20.51 11.48
N ALA A 63 -0.45 21.24 11.65
CA ALA A 63 0.74 20.77 12.33
C ALA A 63 0.45 20.20 13.73
N GLN A 64 -0.50 20.80 14.47
CA GLN A 64 -0.88 20.34 15.82
C GLN A 64 -1.55 18.97 15.83
N ALA A 65 -2.13 18.54 14.70
CA ALA A 65 -2.74 17.22 14.55
C ALA A 65 -1.72 16.12 14.23
N LEU A 66 -0.47 16.49 13.92
CA LEU A 66 0.61 15.52 13.70
C LEU A 66 0.99 14.81 15.01
N LYS A 67 1.21 13.50 14.91
CA LYS A 67 1.70 12.70 16.03
C LYS A 67 3.15 13.03 16.34
N PRO A 68 3.63 12.78 17.58
CA PRO A 68 5.02 13.06 17.95
C PRO A 68 6.05 12.47 16.98
N GLY A 69 5.89 11.21 16.58
CA GLY A 69 6.78 10.57 15.61
C GLY A 69 6.70 11.15 14.19
N GLU A 70 5.56 11.72 13.80
CA GLU A 70 5.41 12.39 12.50
C GLU A 70 6.08 13.75 12.52
N ARG A 71 5.89 14.52 13.60
CA ARG A 71 6.59 15.80 13.85
C ARG A 71 8.10 15.63 13.92
N GLN A 72 8.59 14.53 14.49
CA GLN A 72 10.02 14.24 14.50
C GLN A 72 10.60 14.07 13.08
N MET A 73 9.81 13.55 12.14
CA MET A 73 10.27 13.29 10.77
C MET A 73 10.06 14.47 9.82
N LEU A 74 9.00 15.25 10.01
CA LEU A 74 8.57 16.33 9.11
C LEU A 74 8.71 17.75 9.70
N GLY A 75 8.87 17.89 11.01
CA GLY A 75 8.76 19.16 11.72
C GLY A 75 7.32 19.54 12.09
N ASP A 76 7.16 20.70 12.72
CA ASP A 76 5.86 21.27 13.10
C ASP A 76 5.32 22.11 11.93
N VAL A 77 4.78 21.43 10.91
CA VAL A 77 4.36 22.05 9.66
C VAL A 77 2.99 21.54 9.22
N ASP A 78 2.16 22.44 8.69
CA ASP A 78 0.90 22.05 8.05
C ASP A 78 1.19 21.13 6.85
N CYS A 79 0.34 20.13 6.67
CA CYS A 79 0.49 19.10 5.66
C CYS A 79 -0.78 18.96 4.82
N LEU A 80 -0.63 18.42 3.62
CA LEU A 80 -1.71 17.76 2.89
C LEU A 80 -1.64 16.27 3.23
N GLU A 81 -2.72 15.74 3.81
CA GLU A 81 -2.89 14.30 3.99
C GLU A 81 -3.54 13.70 2.75
N ARG A 82 -2.97 12.61 2.25
CA ARG A 82 -3.52 11.81 1.16
C ARG A 82 -3.62 10.35 1.60
N CYS A 83 -4.81 9.78 1.53
CA CYS A 83 -5.06 8.36 1.81
C CYS A 83 -5.51 7.63 0.54
N VAL A 84 -4.89 6.50 0.24
CA VAL A 84 -5.19 5.69 -0.95
C VAL A 84 -5.24 4.20 -0.62
N LEU A 85 -5.90 3.43 -1.47
CA LEU A 85 -5.69 1.98 -1.61
C LEU A 85 -4.84 1.70 -2.83
N LEU A 86 -3.89 0.79 -2.69
CA LEU A 86 -3.27 0.11 -3.83
C LEU A 86 -4.01 -1.20 -4.04
N GLU A 87 -4.49 -1.42 -5.25
CA GLU A 87 -5.32 -2.57 -5.60
C GLU A 87 -4.68 -3.33 -6.78
N GLY A 88 -4.70 -4.66 -6.70
CA GLY A 88 -4.37 -5.55 -7.80
C GLY A 88 -5.61 -6.35 -8.18
N ASP A 89 -6.03 -6.26 -9.45
CA ASP A 89 -7.25 -6.89 -9.97
C ASP A 89 -8.51 -6.56 -9.13
N GLY A 90 -8.57 -5.31 -8.63
CA GLY A 90 -9.66 -4.83 -7.77
C GLY A 90 -9.58 -5.28 -6.31
N VAL A 91 -8.57 -6.05 -5.92
CA VAL A 91 -8.35 -6.53 -4.55
C VAL A 91 -7.46 -5.56 -3.79
N PRO A 92 -7.86 -5.06 -2.60
CA PRO A 92 -7.05 -4.11 -1.83
C PRO A 92 -5.85 -4.80 -1.18
N TRP A 93 -4.65 -4.33 -1.52
CA TRP A 93 -3.39 -4.88 -1.03
C TRP A 93 -2.69 -3.98 -0.03
N VAL A 94 -2.78 -2.66 -0.21
CA VAL A 94 -2.13 -1.71 0.72
C VAL A 94 -3.06 -0.54 0.98
N PHE A 95 -3.28 -0.23 2.25
CA PHE A 95 -3.76 1.09 2.66
C PHE A 95 -2.56 1.98 2.91
N ALA A 96 -2.46 3.07 2.16
CA ALA A 96 -1.35 4.01 2.28
C ALA A 96 -1.83 5.40 2.68
N ARG A 97 -1.10 6.01 3.60
CA ARG A 97 -1.26 7.40 4.03
C ARG A 97 0.03 8.14 3.77
N THR A 98 -0.07 9.27 3.06
CA THR A 98 1.03 10.18 2.81
C THR A 98 0.73 11.53 3.45
N LEU A 99 1.70 12.05 4.20
CA LEU A 99 1.71 13.41 4.70
C LEU A 99 2.72 14.21 3.89
N ILE A 100 2.22 15.22 3.17
CA ILE A 100 3.03 16.09 2.31
C ILE A 100 3.06 17.48 2.96
N PRO A 101 4.19 17.90 3.58
CA PRO A 101 4.35 19.26 4.09
C PRO A 101 3.98 20.31 3.04
N LEU A 102 3.28 21.37 3.41
CA LEU A 102 2.94 22.45 2.47
C LEU A 102 4.16 23.06 1.77
N PRO A 103 5.34 23.23 2.41
CA PRO A 103 6.56 23.67 1.73
C PRO A 103 7.02 22.72 0.60
N THR A 104 6.69 21.42 0.70
CA THR A 104 6.96 20.43 -0.35
C THR A 104 6.11 20.66 -1.60
N LEU A 105 4.94 21.29 -1.47
CA LEU A 105 3.99 21.55 -2.58
C LEU A 105 4.27 22.86 -3.35
N THR A 106 5.55 23.24 -3.42
CA THR A 106 6.01 24.47 -4.08
C THR A 106 6.84 24.12 -5.31
N GLY A 107 6.92 25.01 -6.30
CA GLY A 107 7.67 24.76 -7.54
C GLY A 107 7.09 23.59 -8.35
N ASP A 108 7.96 22.76 -8.93
CA ASP A 108 7.57 21.62 -9.77
C ASP A 108 6.79 20.53 -9.00
N GLU A 109 6.90 20.52 -7.66
CA GLU A 109 6.29 19.52 -6.79
C GLU A 109 4.86 19.89 -6.37
N HIS A 110 4.32 21.02 -6.83
CA HIS A 110 2.92 21.40 -6.59
C HIS A 110 1.95 20.34 -7.12
N ASP A 111 2.32 19.64 -8.18
CA ASP A 111 1.49 18.61 -8.80
C ASP A 111 1.33 17.34 -7.96
N LEU A 112 2.14 17.17 -6.90
CA LEU A 112 1.92 16.12 -5.90
C LEU A 112 0.56 16.24 -5.20
N ALA A 113 0.02 17.47 -5.09
CA ALA A 113 -1.33 17.70 -4.58
C ALA A 113 -2.42 17.31 -5.59
N GLN A 114 -2.08 17.10 -6.86
CA GLN A 114 -3.02 16.84 -7.95
C GLN A 114 -2.99 15.38 -8.41
N LEU A 115 -2.24 14.50 -7.72
CA LEU A 115 -2.06 13.11 -8.11
C LEU A 115 -3.37 12.33 -8.25
N GLY A 116 -4.38 12.63 -7.42
CA GLY A 116 -5.64 11.88 -7.43
C GLY A 116 -5.41 10.37 -7.27
N ASP A 117 -5.82 9.61 -8.29
CA ASP A 117 -5.69 8.16 -8.41
C ASP A 117 -4.39 7.70 -9.11
N LEU A 118 -3.40 8.60 -9.25
CA LEU A 118 -2.09 8.24 -9.78
C LEU A 118 -1.15 7.73 -8.66
N PRO A 119 -0.34 6.69 -8.92
CA PRO A 119 0.70 6.28 -7.97
C PRO A 119 1.64 7.42 -7.59
N LEU A 120 1.91 7.60 -6.29
CA LEU A 120 2.89 8.58 -5.81
C LEU A 120 4.26 8.38 -6.49
N GLY A 121 4.64 7.12 -6.68
CA GLY A 121 5.91 6.76 -7.31
C GLY A 121 6.06 7.20 -8.77
N TYR A 122 4.96 7.53 -9.47
CA TYR A 122 5.01 8.05 -10.84
C TYR A 122 5.70 9.42 -10.91
N ARG A 123 5.54 10.25 -9.87
CA ARG A 123 6.21 11.56 -9.78
C ARG A 123 7.52 11.51 -9.01
N VAL A 124 7.57 10.72 -7.94
CA VAL A 124 8.75 10.71 -7.08
C VAL A 124 9.92 9.98 -7.74
N PHE A 125 9.72 8.77 -8.29
CA PHE A 125 10.83 7.95 -8.79
C PHE A 125 11.21 8.20 -10.26
N THR A 126 10.65 9.23 -10.89
CA THR A 126 11.15 9.75 -12.17
C THR A 126 12.32 10.72 -11.99
N ASP A 127 12.50 11.23 -10.77
CA ASP A 127 13.61 12.12 -10.42
C ASP A 127 14.73 11.29 -9.78
N GLN A 128 15.97 11.49 -10.25
CA GLN A 128 17.15 10.79 -9.72
C GLN A 128 17.51 11.23 -8.29
N SER A 129 16.97 12.36 -7.82
CA SER A 129 17.14 12.83 -6.44
C SER A 129 16.28 12.08 -5.42
N ALA A 130 15.36 11.21 -5.87
CA ALA A 130 14.46 10.51 -4.98
C ALA A 130 15.21 9.57 -4.03
N ARG A 131 15.06 9.80 -2.73
CA ARG A 131 15.67 8.97 -1.68
C ARG A 131 14.71 8.72 -0.54
N ARG A 132 14.94 7.64 0.20
CA ARG A 132 14.15 7.23 1.36
C ARG A 132 15.05 7.04 2.56
N ASP A 133 14.60 7.48 3.73
CA ASP A 133 15.30 7.29 4.99
C ASP A 133 14.32 7.02 6.15
N ALA A 134 14.90 6.80 7.34
CA ALA A 134 14.17 6.62 8.58
C ALA A 134 13.03 5.57 8.48
N LEU A 135 13.33 4.42 7.87
CA LEU A 135 12.40 3.31 7.76
C LEU A 135 12.07 2.73 9.14
N GLN A 136 10.79 2.75 9.45
CA GLN A 136 10.19 2.14 10.62
C GLN A 136 9.25 1.02 10.19
N LEU A 137 9.22 -0.05 10.98
CA LEU A 137 8.30 -1.16 10.83
C LEU A 137 7.41 -1.25 12.06
N ALA A 138 6.23 -1.82 11.87
CA ALA A 138 5.31 -2.12 12.94
C ALA A 138 4.43 -3.32 12.58
N GLN A 139 3.80 -3.90 13.60
CA GLN A 139 2.78 -4.93 13.42
C GLN A 139 1.47 -4.47 14.04
N THR A 140 0.37 -4.94 13.46
CA THR A 140 -0.96 -4.73 14.01
C THR A 140 -1.80 -5.99 13.82
N SER A 141 -2.89 -6.12 14.57
CA SER A 141 -3.87 -7.18 14.39
C SER A 141 -5.18 -6.57 13.96
N LEU A 142 -5.69 -7.00 12.80
CA LEU A 142 -6.98 -6.56 12.28
C LEU A 142 -7.79 -7.80 11.91
N GLU A 143 -9.00 -7.91 12.45
CA GLU A 143 -9.89 -9.06 12.23
C GLU A 143 -9.20 -10.43 12.51
N GLY A 144 -8.35 -10.46 13.55
CA GLY A 144 -7.60 -11.66 13.94
C GLY A 144 -6.40 -11.99 13.04
N LYS A 145 -6.11 -11.18 12.02
CA LYS A 145 -4.94 -11.35 11.14
C LYS A 145 -3.84 -10.40 11.55
N ARG A 146 -2.62 -10.94 11.69
CA ARG A 146 -1.42 -10.13 11.91
C ARG A 146 -0.99 -9.48 10.60
N LEU A 147 -1.01 -8.16 10.57
CA LEU A 147 -0.61 -7.35 9.44
C LEU A 147 0.68 -6.60 9.77
N TRP A 148 1.42 -6.26 8.71
CA TRP A 148 2.62 -5.47 8.81
C TRP A 148 2.36 -4.07 8.29
N ALA A 149 2.99 -3.09 8.93
CA ALA A 149 3.03 -1.73 8.46
C ALA A 149 4.47 -1.28 8.35
N ARG A 150 4.73 -0.37 7.41
CA ARG A 150 5.98 0.37 7.34
C ARG A 150 5.72 1.85 7.21
N ARG A 151 6.65 2.65 7.69
CA ARG A 151 6.63 4.10 7.51
C ARG A 151 8.05 4.59 7.28
N SER A 152 8.20 5.54 6.37
CA SER A 152 9.51 6.13 6.07
C SER A 152 9.33 7.51 5.49
N ARG A 153 10.36 8.33 5.63
CA ARG A 153 10.40 9.63 4.97
C ARG A 153 10.99 9.46 3.57
N LEU A 154 10.23 9.97 2.61
CA LEU A 154 10.56 10.02 1.20
C LEU A 154 10.95 11.45 0.85
N TRP A 155 11.99 11.62 0.05
CA TRP A 155 12.50 12.92 -0.35
C TRP A 155 12.47 13.03 -1.86
N VAL A 156 12.09 14.20 -2.35
CA VAL A 156 12.20 14.59 -3.77
C VAL A 156 12.74 16.01 -3.81
N LYS A 157 13.86 16.24 -4.51
CA LYS A 157 14.56 17.54 -4.52
C LYS A 157 14.73 18.16 -3.13
N GLU A 158 15.17 17.36 -2.16
CA GLU A 158 15.34 17.75 -0.75
C GLU A 158 14.07 18.23 -0.01
N LYS A 159 12.89 17.94 -0.56
CA LYS A 159 11.60 18.19 0.08
C LYS A 159 11.04 16.89 0.65
N PRO A 160 10.82 16.80 1.98
CA PRO A 160 10.39 15.56 2.62
C PRO A 160 8.89 15.36 2.48
N MET A 161 8.47 14.11 2.54
CA MET A 161 7.09 13.66 2.79
C MET A 161 7.14 12.36 3.58
N LEU A 162 6.12 12.08 4.38
CA LEU A 162 6.05 10.88 5.20
C LEU A 162 5.06 9.91 4.59
N VAL A 163 5.51 8.69 4.28
CA VAL A 163 4.67 7.64 3.69
C VAL A 163 4.54 6.51 4.68
N ALA A 164 3.31 6.19 5.07
CA ALA A 164 2.96 5.06 5.92
C ALA A 164 2.06 4.09 5.14
N GLU A 165 2.40 2.81 5.16
CA GLU A 165 1.81 1.76 4.34
C GLU A 165 1.45 0.57 5.22
N LEU A 166 0.16 0.22 5.28
CA LEU A 166 -0.36 -0.99 5.92
C LEU A 166 -0.60 -2.06 4.86
N PHE A 167 0.13 -3.16 4.94
CA PHE A 167 -0.05 -4.30 4.06
C PHE A 167 -1.26 -5.13 4.50
N LEU A 168 -2.22 -5.32 3.61
CA LEU A 168 -3.49 -5.97 3.89
C LEU A 168 -3.41 -7.47 3.61
N ALA A 169 -4.23 -8.27 4.29
CA ALA A 169 -4.18 -9.74 4.23
C ALA A 169 -4.14 -10.34 2.80
N PRO A 170 -4.85 -9.81 1.78
CA PRO A 170 -4.80 -10.35 0.42
C PRO A 170 -3.53 -10.00 -0.37
N ALA A 171 -2.61 -9.20 0.19
CA ALA A 171 -1.48 -8.70 -0.55
C ALA A 171 -0.44 -9.80 -0.87
N PRO A 172 0.21 -9.76 -2.05
CA PRO A 172 1.27 -10.70 -2.46
C PRO A 172 2.42 -10.84 -1.46
N VAL A 173 2.61 -9.85 -0.59
CA VAL A 173 3.63 -9.84 0.46
C VAL A 173 3.52 -11.00 1.46
N TYR A 174 2.33 -11.56 1.65
CA TYR A 174 2.09 -12.68 2.57
C TYR A 174 2.10 -14.05 1.89
N HIS A 175 2.17 -14.06 0.56
CA HIS A 175 2.22 -15.27 -0.22
C HIS A 175 3.69 -15.57 -0.48
N ASP A 176 4.16 -16.72 0.00
CA ASP A 176 5.45 -17.26 -0.46
C ASP A 176 5.35 -17.38 -2.00
N GLY A 177 6.43 -17.13 -2.74
CA GLY A 177 6.42 -16.99 -4.21
C GLY A 177 5.89 -18.18 -5.02
N SER A 178 5.28 -19.18 -4.38
CA SER A 178 4.48 -20.25 -4.93
C SER A 178 2.98 -19.96 -4.73
N GLU A 179 2.37 -19.28 -5.70
CA GLU A 179 1.00 -19.50 -6.22
C GLU A 179 0.54 -18.26 -6.99
N GLN A 180 0.93 -18.21 -8.26
CA GLN A 180 0.14 -17.50 -9.26
C GLN A 180 -1.16 -18.30 -9.46
N VAL A 181 -2.20 -17.98 -8.70
CA VAL A 181 -3.55 -18.42 -9.03
C VAL A 181 -4.44 -17.20 -9.09
N SER A 182 -4.74 -16.77 -10.32
CA SER A 182 -5.78 -15.78 -10.61
C SER A 182 -7.10 -16.26 -9.98
N PRO A 183 -7.82 -15.42 -9.21
CA PRO A 183 -9.08 -15.81 -8.60
C PRO A 183 -10.23 -15.72 -9.63
N LEU A 184 -10.19 -16.58 -10.65
CA LEU A 184 -11.28 -16.81 -11.60
C LEU A 184 -11.28 -18.28 -12.03
N ASN A 185 -11.44 -19.20 -11.08
CA ASN A 185 -11.89 -20.56 -11.37
C ASN A 185 -12.54 -21.17 -10.12
N HIS A 186 -13.67 -20.59 -9.72
CA HIS A 186 -14.62 -21.30 -8.86
C HIS A 186 -16.06 -20.89 -9.20
N LEU A 187 -16.45 -21.14 -10.46
CA LEU A 187 -17.87 -21.32 -10.79
C LEU A 187 -18.01 -22.64 -11.53
N SER A 188 -18.50 -23.61 -10.76
CA SER A 188 -18.91 -24.93 -11.16
C SER A 188 -19.93 -24.87 -12.30
N VAL A 189 -19.66 -25.57 -13.40
CA VAL A 189 -20.75 -26.12 -14.22
C VAL A 189 -20.70 -27.62 -14.07
N VAL A 190 -21.58 -28.10 -13.18
CA VAL A 190 -21.98 -29.50 -13.11
C VAL A 190 -22.82 -29.78 -14.36
N HIS A 191 -22.28 -30.55 -15.31
CA HIS A 191 -23.11 -31.28 -16.28
C HIS A 191 -22.77 -32.76 -16.21
N HIS A 192 -23.78 -33.51 -15.75
CA HIS A 192 -23.81 -34.96 -15.67
C HIS A 192 -23.53 -35.60 -17.04
N GLN A 193 -22.51 -36.46 -17.09
CA GLN A 193 -22.48 -37.56 -18.04
C GLN A 193 -23.47 -38.64 -17.58
N LYS A 194 -24.41 -39.01 -18.46
CA LYS A 194 -25.06 -40.32 -18.45
C LYS A 194 -24.44 -41.17 -19.58
N PRO A 195 -24.09 -42.45 -19.34
CA PRO A 195 -23.64 -43.34 -20.40
C PRO A 195 -24.80 -44.15 -21.03
N ALA A 196 -24.62 -44.39 -22.34
CA ALA A 196 -24.94 -45.56 -23.17
C ALA A 196 -26.30 -46.28 -23.11
N THR A 197 -26.92 -46.40 -24.29
CA THR A 197 -27.58 -47.60 -24.90
C THR A 197 -28.23 -47.07 -26.19
N GLY A 198 -27.86 -47.44 -27.42
CA GLY A 198 -27.71 -48.78 -27.97
C GLY A 198 -29.05 -49.20 -28.60
N PHE A 199 -29.28 -48.90 -29.89
CA PHE A 199 -30.23 -49.64 -30.74
C PHE A 199 -29.91 -49.45 -32.23
N GLU A 200 -29.87 -50.59 -32.90
CA GLU A 200 -29.58 -50.84 -34.31
C GLU A 200 -30.91 -51.19 -35.01
N GLN A 201 -30.95 -51.02 -36.34
CA GLN A 201 -31.90 -51.58 -37.33
C GLN A 201 -33.31 -50.96 -37.44
N LYS A 202 -33.60 -50.27 -38.55
CA LYS A 202 -34.01 -50.86 -39.83
C LYS A 202 -33.93 -49.82 -40.96
#